data_AF-A0AAW4PN52-F1
#
_entry.id   AF-A0AAW4PN52-F1
#
_cell.length_a   1.000
_cell.length_b   1.000
_cell.length_c   1.000
_cell.angle_alpha   90.00
_cell.angle_beta   90.00
_cell.angle_gamma   90.00
#
_symmetry.space_group_name_H-M   'P 1'
#
loop_
_entity.id
_entity.type
_entity.pdbx_description
1 polymer ?
#
loop_
_entity_poly.entity_id
_entity_poly.type
_entity_poly.pdbx_seq_one_letter_code
_entity_poly.pdbx_strand_id
1 'polypeptide(L)'
;MRVENSFIGVDGVGEQTERSIWEQGVTHWDEFEPGVVGGKRGDRIQRFIEEGRDHLDAADVAYFDHQFPNSEQWRLYETFRDRACFFDIETTGLDEQRNQVTTVSLHQDGETETLVAGDDLTAGNLRAAFADADLLVTFNGKRFDVPFLEANFDIDLQRPHLDLMYTCKKIGLSGGLKQVEKDIGIERDRPDISGRDAVRLWREHESGRDGALETLVSYNREDTVNLRTLADEVTGSLHDDVFVR
;
A
#
# COMPACT_ATOMS: atom_id res chain seq x y z
N MET A 1 -2.07 14.39 -0.66
CA MET A 1 -3.54 14.53 -0.61
C MET A 1 -4.06 13.70 0.55
N ARG A 2 -4.94 14.26 1.39
CA ARG A 2 -5.60 13.58 2.51
C ARG A 2 -7.06 13.25 2.18
N VAL A 3 -7.71 12.45 3.02
CA VAL A 3 -9.14 12.12 2.88
C VAL A 3 -10.01 13.38 2.91
N GLU A 4 -9.60 14.36 3.70
CA GLU A 4 -10.28 15.66 3.85
C GLU A 4 -10.22 16.53 2.58
N ASN A 5 -9.36 16.17 1.62
CA ASN A 5 -9.33 16.81 0.32
C ASN A 5 -10.27 16.16 -0.70
N SER A 6 -10.96 15.08 -0.33
CA SER A 6 -11.66 14.19 -1.25
C SER A 6 -13.17 14.20 -1.01
N PHE A 7 -13.95 14.25 -2.09
CA PHE A 7 -15.40 14.12 -2.09
C PHE A 7 -15.87 12.89 -2.88
N ILE A 8 -14.92 12.12 -3.44
CA ILE A 8 -15.17 10.98 -4.33
C ILE A 8 -15.94 9.82 -3.68
N GLY A 9 -15.95 9.73 -2.34
CA GLY A 9 -16.70 8.71 -1.61
C GLY A 9 -18.22 8.90 -1.64
N VAL A 10 -18.71 10.01 -2.19
CA VAL A 10 -20.13 10.35 -2.18
C VAL A 10 -20.84 9.81 -3.43
N ASP A 11 -21.97 9.11 -3.23
CA ASP A 11 -22.79 8.66 -4.36
C ASP A 11 -23.20 9.81 -5.30
N GLY A 12 -22.87 9.64 -6.57
CA GLY A 12 -23.06 10.62 -7.63
C GLY A 12 -22.01 11.73 -7.69
N VAL A 13 -20.89 11.60 -6.98
CA VAL A 13 -19.66 12.39 -7.14
C VAL A 13 -18.59 11.50 -7.78
N GLY A 14 -18.26 11.79 -9.05
CA GLY A 14 -17.11 11.20 -9.74
C GLY A 14 -15.97 12.21 -9.87
N GLU A 15 -14.84 11.79 -10.43
CA GLU A 15 -13.63 12.62 -10.59
C GLU A 15 -13.92 13.99 -11.24
N GLN A 16 -14.80 14.02 -12.25
CA GLN A 16 -15.19 15.27 -12.91
C GLN A 16 -15.94 16.23 -11.97
N THR A 17 -16.83 15.70 -11.14
CA THR A 17 -17.59 16.51 -10.18
C THR A 17 -16.67 17.00 -9.07
N GLU A 18 -15.82 16.12 -8.55
CA GLU A 18 -14.83 16.47 -7.53
C GLU A 18 -13.86 17.55 -8.02
N ARG A 19 -13.32 17.40 -9.24
CA ARG A 19 -12.46 18.43 -9.84
C ARG A 19 -13.16 19.77 -9.98
N SER A 20 -14.43 19.77 -10.38
CA SER A 20 -15.22 21.00 -10.45
C SER A 20 -15.44 21.66 -9.09
N ILE A 21 -15.44 20.90 -7.99
CA ILE A 21 -15.47 21.44 -6.62
C ILE A 21 -14.12 22.10 -6.29
N TRP A 22 -13.01 21.41 -6.58
CA TRP A 22 -11.67 21.95 -6.37
C TRP A 22 -11.38 23.21 -7.19
N GLU A 23 -11.80 23.27 -8.46
CA GLU A 23 -11.66 24.45 -9.33
C GLU A 23 -12.42 25.69 -8.82
N GLN A 24 -13.40 25.50 -7.93
CA GLN A 24 -14.10 26.58 -7.24
C GLN A 24 -13.38 27.04 -5.96
N GLY A 25 -12.19 26.51 -5.68
CA GLY A 25 -11.39 26.82 -4.49
C GLY A 25 -11.77 26.03 -3.26
N VAL A 26 -12.62 25.00 -3.38
CA VAL A 26 -13.04 24.14 -2.28
C VAL A 26 -12.20 22.86 -2.34
N THR A 27 -11.00 22.92 -1.76
CA THR A 27 -9.99 21.85 -1.76
C THR A 27 -9.92 21.07 -0.44
N HIS A 28 -10.60 21.56 0.59
CA HIS A 28 -10.72 20.93 1.90
C HIS A 28 -12.19 20.83 2.32
N TRP A 29 -12.51 19.83 3.16
CA TRP A 29 -13.84 19.69 3.77
C TRP A 29 -14.31 20.94 4.52
N ASP A 30 -13.39 21.69 5.14
CA ASP A 30 -13.72 22.94 5.87
C ASP A 30 -14.18 24.09 4.95
N GLU A 31 -13.87 24.00 3.66
CA GLU A 31 -14.24 25.01 2.67
C GLU A 31 -15.58 24.67 2.00
N PHE A 32 -16.12 23.47 2.25
CA PHE A 32 -17.29 22.97 1.56
C PHE A 32 -18.58 23.55 2.12
N GLU A 33 -19.39 24.12 1.23
CA GLU A 33 -20.75 24.54 1.50
C GLU A 33 -21.71 23.85 0.51
N PRO A 34 -22.91 23.40 0.92
CA PRO A 34 -23.84 22.69 0.04
C PRO A 34 -24.18 23.44 -1.25
N GLY A 35 -24.13 24.77 -1.21
CA GLY A 35 -24.38 25.66 -2.35
C GLY A 35 -23.38 25.50 -3.50
N VAL A 36 -22.18 24.97 -3.28
CA VAL A 36 -21.13 24.78 -4.30
C VAL A 36 -21.60 23.84 -5.41
N VAL A 37 -22.35 22.81 -5.04
CA VAL A 37 -22.88 21.82 -5.98
C VAL A 37 -24.42 21.86 -6.07
N GLY A 38 -25.06 22.35 -4.99
CA GLY A 38 -26.50 22.55 -4.90
C GLY A 38 -27.31 21.26 -4.81
N GLY A 39 -28.57 21.45 -4.42
CA GLY A 39 -29.59 20.39 -4.34
C GLY A 39 -29.17 19.19 -3.50
N LYS A 40 -29.77 18.03 -3.81
CA LYS A 40 -29.56 16.79 -3.06
C LYS A 40 -28.10 16.30 -3.05
N ARG A 41 -27.29 16.71 -4.02
CA ARG A 41 -25.87 16.31 -4.07
C ARG A 41 -25.06 17.08 -3.04
N GLY A 42 -25.27 18.39 -2.91
CA GLY A 42 -24.69 19.19 -1.82
C GLY A 42 -25.02 18.62 -0.44
N ASP A 43 -26.29 18.27 -0.21
CA ASP A 43 -26.74 17.67 1.06
C ASP A 43 -26.13 16.29 1.34
N ARG A 44 -25.77 15.52 0.29
CA ARG A 44 -25.06 14.25 0.46
C ARG A 44 -23.59 14.46 0.81
N ILE A 45 -22.94 15.41 0.14
CA ILE A 45 -21.54 15.73 0.43
C ILE A 45 -21.40 16.26 1.85
N GLN A 46 -22.27 17.17 2.28
CA GLN A 46 -22.23 17.68 3.66
C GLN A 46 -22.36 16.56 4.70
N ARG A 47 -23.32 15.64 4.50
CA ARG A 47 -23.47 14.48 5.41
C ARG A 47 -22.26 13.55 5.41
N PHE A 48 -21.65 13.31 4.24
CA PHE A 48 -20.42 12.53 4.14
C PHE A 48 -19.26 13.20 4.88
N ILE A 49 -19.15 14.53 4.82
CA ILE A 49 -18.12 15.28 5.57
C ILE A 49 -18.38 15.18 7.08
N GLU A 50 -19.62 15.36 7.53
CA GLU A 50 -19.99 15.26 8.94
C GLU A 50 -19.69 13.87 9.50
N GLU A 51 -20.12 12.80 8.81
CA GLU A 51 -19.82 11.42 9.19
C GLU A 51 -18.32 11.10 9.07
N GLY A 52 -17.68 11.57 7.99
CA GLY A 52 -16.26 11.37 7.74
C GLY A 52 -15.36 12.00 8.80
N ARG A 53 -15.76 13.11 9.43
CA ARG A 53 -15.02 13.70 10.56
C ARG A 53 -15.00 12.78 11.77
N ASP A 54 -16.14 12.18 12.12
CA ASP A 54 -16.22 11.23 13.24
C ASP A 54 -15.34 9.99 12.97
N HIS A 55 -15.33 9.48 11.74
CA HIS A 55 -14.46 8.36 11.34
C HIS A 55 -12.97 8.74 11.26
N LEU A 56 -12.65 9.96 10.86
CA LEU A 56 -11.28 10.47 10.84
C LEU A 56 -10.73 10.61 12.26
N ASP A 57 -11.51 11.16 13.19
CA ASP A 57 -11.14 11.26 14.61
C ASP A 57 -10.92 9.88 15.24
N ALA A 58 -11.65 8.86 14.78
CA ALA A 58 -11.48 7.47 15.18
C ALA A 58 -10.35 6.72 14.45
N ALA A 59 -9.68 7.36 13.48
CA ALA A 59 -8.71 6.74 12.58
C ALA A 59 -9.24 5.50 11.83
N ASP A 60 -10.51 5.51 11.43
CA ASP A 60 -11.18 4.37 10.79
C ASP A 60 -10.83 4.26 9.29
N VAL A 61 -9.72 3.60 9.00
CA VAL A 61 -9.24 3.37 7.62
C VAL A 61 -10.26 2.56 6.80
N ALA A 62 -10.93 1.59 7.43
CA ALA A 62 -11.85 0.67 6.76
C ALA A 62 -13.11 1.39 6.24
N TYR A 63 -13.61 2.39 6.98
CA TYR A 63 -14.67 3.27 6.49
C TYR A 63 -14.27 3.92 5.16
N PHE A 64 -13.13 4.59 5.11
CA PHE A 64 -12.71 5.31 3.90
C PHE A 64 -12.37 4.37 2.73
N ASP A 65 -11.77 3.22 3.01
CA ASP A 65 -11.53 2.18 2.00
C ASP A 65 -12.82 1.69 1.36
N HIS A 66 -13.89 1.54 2.16
CA HIS A 66 -15.20 1.15 1.66
C HIS A 66 -15.89 2.26 0.86
N GLN A 67 -15.74 3.52 1.26
CA GLN A 67 -16.35 4.64 0.55
C GLN A 67 -15.64 4.96 -0.77
N PHE A 68 -14.31 4.82 -0.82
CA PHE A 68 -13.55 5.27 -1.97
C PHE A 68 -13.55 4.22 -3.09
N PRO A 69 -13.61 4.64 -4.37
CA PRO A 69 -13.36 3.72 -5.47
C PRO A 69 -11.98 3.08 -5.35
N ASN A 70 -11.84 1.82 -5.76
CA ASN A 70 -10.55 1.10 -5.73
C ASN A 70 -9.41 1.87 -6.41
N SER A 71 -9.70 2.67 -7.45
CA SER A 71 -8.69 3.49 -8.14
C SER A 71 -8.20 4.68 -7.30
N GLU A 72 -8.93 5.07 -6.26
CA GLU A 72 -8.67 6.25 -5.43
C GLU A 72 -8.16 5.89 -4.02
N GLN A 73 -7.89 4.62 -3.73
CA GLN A 73 -7.33 4.16 -2.44
C GLN A 73 -5.98 4.81 -2.10
N TRP A 74 -5.23 5.31 -3.09
CA TRP A 74 -3.99 6.06 -2.87
C TRP A 74 -4.18 7.31 -2.01
N ARG A 75 -5.41 7.87 -1.96
CA ARG A 75 -5.75 9.06 -1.16
C ARG A 75 -5.84 8.79 0.35
N LEU A 76 -5.93 7.51 0.73
CA LEU A 76 -5.92 7.09 2.14
C LEU A 76 -4.53 7.28 2.76
N TYR A 77 -3.48 7.11 1.94
CA TYR A 77 -2.11 6.95 2.40
C TYR A 77 -1.62 8.11 3.28
N GLU A 78 -1.75 9.35 2.82
CA GLU A 78 -1.21 10.50 3.58
C GLU A 78 -1.94 10.71 4.92
N THR A 79 -3.21 10.33 4.99
CA THR A 79 -4.02 10.48 6.22
C THR A 79 -3.66 9.40 7.23
N PHE A 80 -3.46 8.17 6.76
CA PHE A 80 -3.26 6.99 7.59
C PHE A 80 -1.84 6.44 7.48
N ARG A 81 -0.87 7.29 7.17
CA ARG A 81 0.53 6.93 6.97
C ARG A 81 1.11 6.21 8.19
N ASP A 82 0.77 6.68 9.39
CA ASP A 82 1.22 6.12 10.66
C ASP A 82 0.50 4.80 11.02
N ARG A 83 -0.45 4.36 10.19
CA ARG A 83 -1.13 3.05 10.31
C ARG A 83 -0.74 2.09 9.18
N ALA A 84 0.17 2.53 8.30
CA ALA A 84 0.57 1.77 7.14
C ALA A 84 1.62 0.72 7.50
N CYS A 85 1.33 -0.54 7.15
CA CYS A 85 2.30 -1.62 7.16
C CYS A 85 2.72 -1.92 5.73
N PHE A 86 3.97 -1.62 5.40
CA PHE A 86 4.58 -2.02 4.15
C PHE A 86 5.07 -3.44 4.28
N PHE A 87 4.79 -4.31 3.31
CA PHE A 87 5.33 -5.66 3.34
C PHE A 87 5.60 -6.22 1.95
N ASP A 88 6.54 -7.16 1.89
CA ASP A 88 6.94 -7.89 0.70
C ASP A 88 7.35 -9.32 1.10
N ILE A 89 7.12 -10.29 0.20
CA ILE A 89 7.46 -11.70 0.45
C ILE A 89 8.46 -12.24 -0.57
N GLU A 90 9.24 -13.23 -0.13
CA GLU A 90 9.99 -14.10 -1.02
C GLU A 90 9.39 -15.50 -1.03
N THR A 91 9.49 -16.18 -2.17
CA THR A 91 8.87 -17.49 -2.36
C THR A 91 9.80 -18.43 -3.12
N THR A 92 9.52 -19.73 -3.08
CA THR A 92 10.25 -20.73 -3.88
C THR A 92 9.83 -20.79 -5.36
N GLY A 93 8.86 -19.96 -5.77
CA GLY A 93 8.31 -19.89 -7.12
C GLY A 93 6.99 -19.10 -7.19
N LEU A 94 6.27 -19.16 -8.31
CA LEU A 94 5.19 -18.20 -8.62
C LEU A 94 3.76 -18.75 -8.47
N ASP A 95 3.60 -19.97 -7.96
CA ASP A 95 2.29 -20.64 -7.80
C ASP A 95 2.07 -20.95 -6.32
N GLU A 96 1.12 -20.26 -5.68
CA GLU A 96 0.86 -20.37 -4.24
C GLU A 96 0.38 -21.76 -3.80
N GLN A 97 -0.10 -22.58 -4.74
CA GLN A 97 -0.52 -23.96 -4.48
C GLN A 97 0.65 -24.96 -4.54
N ARG A 98 1.79 -24.56 -5.10
CA ARG A 98 2.96 -25.43 -5.35
C ARG A 98 4.24 -24.93 -4.71
N ASN A 99 4.29 -23.65 -4.39
CA ASN A 99 5.44 -22.96 -3.85
C ASN A 99 5.14 -22.45 -2.44
N GLN A 100 6.20 -22.23 -1.70
CA GLN A 100 6.14 -21.83 -0.31
C GLN A 100 6.72 -20.44 -0.14
N VAL A 101 6.20 -19.71 0.83
CA VAL A 101 6.79 -18.45 1.30
C VAL A 101 8.06 -18.77 2.09
N THR A 102 9.16 -18.09 1.77
CA THR A 102 10.47 -18.27 2.41
C THR A 102 10.78 -17.17 3.40
N THR A 103 10.45 -15.92 3.07
CA THR A 103 10.58 -14.78 3.98
C THR A 103 9.40 -13.83 3.82
N VAL A 104 9.06 -13.13 4.90
CA VAL A 104 8.10 -12.04 4.90
C VAL A 104 8.73 -10.88 5.65
N SER A 105 8.97 -9.77 4.96
CA SER A 105 9.48 -8.55 5.59
C SER A 105 8.33 -7.57 5.75
N LEU A 106 8.23 -6.96 6.93
CA LEU A 106 7.24 -5.95 7.27
C LEU A 106 7.97 -4.69 7.76
N HIS A 107 7.53 -3.52 7.32
CA HIS A 107 8.00 -2.23 7.80
C HIS A 107 6.81 -1.41 8.30
N GLN A 108 6.83 -1.05 9.57
CA GLN A 108 5.80 -0.25 10.24
C GLN A 108 6.47 0.54 11.37
N ASP A 109 6.05 1.79 11.58
CA ASP A 109 6.55 2.68 12.65
C ASP A 109 8.07 2.87 12.67
N GLY A 110 8.71 2.80 11.50
CA GLY A 110 10.16 2.97 11.35
C GLY A 110 10.98 1.71 11.66
N GLU A 111 10.34 0.64 12.12
CA GLU A 111 10.98 -0.65 12.37
C GLU A 111 10.74 -1.60 11.19
N THR A 112 11.69 -2.51 10.95
CA THR A 112 11.53 -3.57 9.95
C THR A 112 11.77 -4.92 10.62
N GLU A 113 10.80 -5.82 10.50
CA GLU A 113 10.90 -7.22 10.94
C GLU A 113 10.94 -8.13 9.70
N THR A 114 11.63 -9.26 9.79
CA THR A 114 11.61 -10.29 8.76
C THR A 114 11.40 -11.64 9.40
N LEU A 115 10.31 -12.30 9.04
CA LEU A 115 9.99 -13.67 9.43
C LEU A 115 10.54 -14.64 8.38
N VAL A 116 11.14 -15.75 8.81
CA VAL A 116 11.83 -16.73 7.96
C VAL A 116 11.23 -18.13 8.10
N ALA A 117 10.97 -18.79 6.97
CA ALA A 117 10.46 -20.16 6.94
C ALA A 117 11.41 -21.14 7.66
N GLY A 118 10.85 -22.03 8.47
CA GLY A 118 11.64 -22.98 9.27
C GLY A 118 12.26 -22.39 10.54
N ASP A 119 12.09 -21.09 10.79
CA ASP A 119 12.48 -20.43 12.05
C ASP A 119 11.23 -19.85 12.75
N ASP A 120 10.87 -18.61 12.44
CA ASP A 120 9.81 -17.85 13.10
C ASP A 120 8.62 -17.51 12.19
N LEU A 121 8.67 -17.82 10.89
CA LEU A 121 7.54 -17.62 9.98
C LEU A 121 6.43 -18.65 10.25
N THR A 122 5.52 -18.26 11.13
CA THR A 122 4.35 -19.04 11.53
C THR A 122 3.09 -18.23 11.37
N ALA A 123 1.94 -18.89 11.24
CA ALA A 123 0.64 -18.22 11.19
C ALA A 123 0.35 -17.38 12.46
N GLY A 124 0.92 -17.76 13.61
CA GLY A 124 0.81 -16.99 14.86
C GLY A 124 1.60 -15.69 14.79
N ASN A 125 2.86 -15.77 14.37
CA ASN A 125 3.74 -14.60 14.26
C ASN A 125 3.27 -13.67 13.13
N LEU A 126 2.76 -14.19 12.01
CA LEU A 126 2.14 -13.35 10.98
C LEU A 126 0.93 -12.56 11.51
N ARG A 127 0.03 -13.23 12.23
CA ARG A 127 -1.13 -12.53 12.84
C ARG A 127 -0.69 -11.45 13.83
N ALA A 128 0.40 -11.69 14.58
CA ALA A 128 0.96 -10.72 15.50
C ALA A 128 1.63 -9.55 14.76
N ALA A 129 2.44 -9.84 13.73
CA ALA A 129 3.16 -8.84 12.95
C ALA A 129 2.20 -7.91 12.18
N PHE A 130 1.06 -8.43 11.72
CA PHE A 130 0.01 -7.61 11.10
C PHE A 130 -1.00 -7.06 12.11
N ALA A 131 -0.87 -7.24 13.43
CA ALA A 131 -1.95 -6.90 14.36
C ALA A 131 -2.36 -5.42 14.29
N ASP A 132 -1.39 -4.52 14.17
CA ASP A 132 -1.58 -3.06 14.18
C ASP A 132 -1.62 -2.44 12.76
N ALA A 133 -1.70 -3.28 11.72
CA ALA A 133 -1.70 -2.84 10.33
C ALA A 133 -3.12 -2.49 9.83
N ASP A 134 -3.57 -1.25 10.01
CA ASP A 134 -4.88 -0.82 9.51
C ASP A 134 -4.87 -0.54 8.00
N LEU A 135 -3.70 -0.26 7.41
CA LEU A 135 -3.50 -0.08 5.98
C LEU A 135 -2.32 -0.94 5.49
N LEU A 136 -2.58 -1.91 4.63
CA LEU A 136 -1.53 -2.67 3.95
C LEU A 136 -0.98 -1.89 2.76
N VAL A 137 0.35 -1.89 2.57
CA VAL A 137 1.00 -1.30 1.41
C VAL A 137 1.97 -2.30 0.79
N THR A 138 1.82 -2.57 -0.50
CA THR A 138 2.61 -3.61 -1.22
C THR A 138 2.88 -3.17 -2.66
N PHE A 139 3.76 -3.88 -3.36
CA PHE A 139 3.86 -3.80 -4.82
C PHE A 139 3.35 -5.10 -5.47
N ASN A 140 2.20 -5.05 -6.16
CA ASN A 140 1.51 -6.21 -6.73
C ASN A 140 1.04 -7.26 -5.69
N GLY A 141 0.96 -6.88 -4.41
CA GLY A 141 0.62 -7.80 -3.32
C GLY A 141 -0.83 -8.26 -3.31
N LYS A 142 -1.77 -7.51 -3.89
CA LYS A 142 -3.17 -7.98 -4.03
C LYS A 142 -3.29 -9.26 -4.84
N ARG A 143 -2.37 -9.46 -5.78
CA ARG A 143 -2.40 -10.58 -6.74
C ARG A 143 -1.38 -11.66 -6.45
N PHE A 144 -0.41 -11.39 -5.58
CA PHE A 144 0.71 -12.27 -5.33
C PHE A 144 0.88 -12.51 -3.83
N ASP A 145 1.34 -11.51 -3.09
CA ASP A 145 1.73 -11.65 -1.70
C ASP A 145 0.59 -12.12 -0.79
N VAL A 146 -0.56 -11.46 -0.86
CA VAL A 146 -1.74 -11.81 -0.03
C VAL A 146 -2.21 -13.23 -0.33
N PRO A 147 -2.49 -13.63 -1.60
CA PRO A 147 -2.83 -15.03 -1.91
C PRO A 147 -1.81 -16.06 -1.40
N PHE A 148 -0.51 -15.76 -1.50
CA PHE A 148 0.53 -16.65 -0.98
C PHE A 148 0.44 -16.83 0.53
N LEU A 149 0.30 -15.73 1.28
CA LEU A 149 0.20 -15.77 2.73
C LEU A 149 -1.08 -16.48 3.21
N GLU A 150 -2.23 -16.18 2.59
CA GLU A 150 -3.50 -16.82 2.92
C GLU A 150 -3.44 -18.34 2.63
N ALA A 151 -2.89 -18.74 1.48
CA ALA A 151 -2.78 -20.15 1.09
C ALA A 151 -1.78 -20.96 1.94
N ASN A 152 -0.66 -20.33 2.36
CA ASN A 152 0.40 -21.02 3.09
C ASN A 152 0.15 -21.08 4.61
N PHE A 153 -0.58 -20.10 5.17
CA PHE A 153 -0.68 -19.92 6.62
C PHE A 153 -2.11 -19.86 7.18
N ASP A 154 -3.15 -19.94 6.34
CA ASP A 154 -4.56 -19.86 6.77
C ASP A 154 -4.83 -18.62 7.64
N ILE A 155 -4.33 -17.48 7.17
CA ILE A 155 -4.57 -16.15 7.75
C ILE A 155 -5.51 -15.36 6.84
N ASP A 156 -6.15 -14.33 7.40
CA ASP A 156 -7.02 -13.41 6.67
C ASP A 156 -6.36 -12.03 6.64
N LEU A 157 -6.08 -11.53 5.44
CA LEU A 157 -5.50 -10.21 5.19
C LEU A 157 -6.47 -9.30 4.43
N GLN A 158 -7.79 -9.54 4.52
CA GLN A 158 -8.83 -8.65 4.01
C GLN A 158 -8.88 -7.34 4.81
N ARG A 159 -7.99 -6.42 4.44
CA ARG A 159 -7.81 -5.10 5.07
C ARG A 159 -7.74 -4.03 3.99
N PRO A 160 -7.93 -2.74 4.35
CA PRO A 160 -7.57 -1.64 3.46
C PRO A 160 -6.17 -1.85 2.89
N HIS A 161 -6.05 -1.77 1.56
CA HIS A 161 -4.84 -2.21 0.88
C HIS A 161 -4.50 -1.31 -0.29
N LEU A 162 -3.40 -0.56 -0.15
CA LEU A 162 -2.79 0.20 -1.21
C LEU A 162 -1.75 -0.65 -1.95
N ASP A 163 -2.09 -1.05 -3.17
CA ASP A 163 -1.16 -1.74 -4.06
C ASP A 163 -0.51 -0.73 -5.03
N LEU A 164 0.76 -0.46 -4.77
CA LEU A 164 1.55 0.56 -5.46
C LEU A 164 1.74 0.27 -6.94
N MET A 165 1.65 -0.98 -7.39
CA MET A 165 1.73 -1.29 -8.82
C MET A 165 0.64 -0.57 -9.62
N TYR A 166 -0.58 -0.46 -9.08
CA TYR A 166 -1.68 0.26 -9.74
C TYR A 166 -1.54 1.76 -9.59
N THR A 167 -1.09 2.24 -8.43
CA THR A 167 -0.84 3.67 -8.18
C THR A 167 0.26 4.22 -9.09
N CYS A 168 1.36 3.48 -9.26
CA CYS A 168 2.45 3.81 -10.19
C CYS A 168 1.95 4.01 -11.63
N LYS A 169 1.05 3.14 -12.10
CA LYS A 169 0.48 3.22 -13.45
C LYS A 169 -0.28 4.51 -13.70
N LYS A 170 -0.85 5.14 -12.65
CA LYS A 170 -1.59 6.40 -12.77
C LYS A 170 -0.68 7.57 -13.16
N ILE A 171 0.59 7.52 -12.78
CA ILE A 171 1.60 8.53 -13.14
C ILE A 171 2.53 8.06 -14.26
N GLY A 172 2.15 7.01 -14.99
CA GLY A 172 2.90 6.51 -16.14
C GLY A 172 4.07 5.58 -15.82
N LEU A 173 4.28 5.23 -14.55
CA LEU A 173 5.31 4.26 -14.14
C LEU A 173 4.81 2.83 -14.35
N SER A 174 5.67 1.95 -14.89
CA SER A 174 5.30 0.57 -15.20
C SER A 174 6.50 -0.37 -15.14
N GLY A 175 6.24 -1.67 -14.96
CA GLY A 175 7.28 -2.69 -14.79
C GLY A 175 7.22 -3.34 -13.41
N GLY A 176 8.27 -4.08 -13.04
CA GLY A 176 8.48 -4.58 -11.69
C GLY A 176 9.04 -3.50 -10.76
N LEU A 177 9.01 -3.75 -9.45
CA LEU A 177 9.44 -2.80 -8.40
C LEU A 177 10.81 -2.16 -8.71
N LYS A 178 11.81 -2.99 -9.02
CA LYS A 178 13.18 -2.53 -9.41
C LYS A 178 13.24 -1.53 -10.54
N GLN A 179 12.40 -1.72 -11.56
CA GLN A 179 12.37 -0.80 -12.69
C GLN A 179 11.75 0.53 -12.26
N VAL A 180 10.63 0.47 -11.51
CA VAL A 180 9.92 1.65 -11.01
C VAL A 180 10.80 2.46 -10.05
N GLU A 181 11.47 1.82 -9.09
CA GLU A 181 12.42 2.46 -8.17
C GLU A 181 13.53 3.18 -8.92
N LYS A 182 14.11 2.53 -9.94
CA LYS A 182 15.13 3.14 -10.79
C LYS A 182 14.59 4.36 -11.54
N ASP A 183 13.36 4.28 -12.06
CA ASP A 183 12.74 5.37 -12.82
C ASP A 183 12.50 6.61 -11.95
N ILE A 184 12.34 6.44 -10.63
CA ILE A 184 12.20 7.53 -9.64
C ILE A 184 13.48 7.84 -8.86
N GLY A 185 14.60 7.16 -9.17
CA GLY A 185 15.91 7.45 -8.58
C GLY A 185 16.16 6.85 -7.20
N ILE A 186 15.43 5.81 -6.78
CA ILE A 186 15.78 5.03 -5.58
C ILE A 186 17.00 4.17 -5.89
N GLU A 187 18.07 4.39 -5.12
CA GLU A 187 19.29 3.58 -5.17
C GLU A 187 19.14 2.33 -4.29
N ARG A 188 19.74 1.22 -4.73
CA ARG A 188 19.76 -0.06 -4.01
C ARG A 188 21.19 -0.42 -3.64
N ASP A 189 21.36 -1.03 -2.49
CA ASP A 189 22.63 -1.60 -2.03
C ASP A 189 23.05 -2.80 -2.89
N ARG A 190 22.07 -3.59 -3.35
CA ARG A 190 22.30 -4.83 -4.12
C ARG A 190 21.49 -4.86 -5.43
N PRO A 191 21.82 -3.97 -6.40
CA PRO A 191 21.05 -3.83 -7.63
C PRO A 191 21.17 -5.04 -8.58
N ASP A 192 22.12 -5.94 -8.33
CA ASP A 192 22.41 -7.13 -9.14
C ASP A 192 21.60 -8.37 -8.73
N ILE A 193 21.02 -8.39 -7.53
CA ILE A 193 20.12 -9.46 -7.10
C ILE A 193 18.79 -9.31 -7.84
N SER A 194 18.18 -10.40 -8.28
CA SER A 194 16.82 -10.47 -8.85
C SER A 194 15.92 -11.40 -8.03
N GLY A 195 14.60 -11.41 -8.26
CA GLY A 195 13.72 -12.41 -7.63
C GLY A 195 14.09 -13.87 -7.98
N ARG A 196 14.76 -14.11 -9.12
CA ARG A 196 15.32 -15.44 -9.42
C ARG A 196 16.51 -15.77 -8.52
N ASP A 197 17.32 -14.76 -8.18
CA ASP A 197 18.42 -14.92 -7.25
C ASP A 197 17.92 -15.17 -5.83
N ALA A 198 16.77 -14.60 -5.43
CA ALA A 198 16.13 -14.91 -4.15
C ALA A 198 15.81 -16.41 -4.02
N VAL A 199 15.21 -17.03 -5.05
CA VAL A 199 14.98 -18.50 -5.11
C VAL A 199 16.30 -19.28 -5.02
N ARG A 200 17.38 -18.79 -5.67
CA ARG A 200 18.70 -19.41 -5.57
C ARG A 200 19.25 -19.31 -4.15
N LEU A 201 19.22 -18.13 -3.54
CA LEU A 201 19.71 -17.85 -2.20
C LEU A 201 18.99 -18.73 -1.17
N TRP A 202 17.68 -18.94 -1.31
CA TRP A 202 16.94 -19.88 -0.47
C TRP A 202 17.50 -21.31 -0.56
N ARG A 203 17.71 -21.84 -1.77
CA ARG A 203 18.27 -23.20 -1.96
C ARG A 203 19.70 -23.31 -1.44
N GLU A 204 20.47 -22.24 -1.56
CA GLU A 204 21.83 -22.17 -1.02
C GLU A 204 21.82 -22.19 0.50
N HIS A 205 20.89 -21.46 1.13
CA HIS A 205 20.64 -21.52 2.57
C HIS A 205 20.25 -22.94 3.01
N GLU A 206 19.30 -23.60 2.33
CA GLU A 206 18.90 -24.98 2.62
C GLU A 206 20.09 -25.97 2.48
N SER A 207 21.05 -25.65 1.61
CA SER A 207 22.27 -26.45 1.43
C SER A 207 23.37 -26.13 2.45
N GLY A 208 23.12 -25.24 3.41
CA GLY A 208 24.06 -24.82 4.45
C GLY A 208 25.15 -23.87 3.95
N ARG A 209 24.91 -23.10 2.87
CA ARG A 209 25.85 -22.05 2.45
C ARG A 209 25.73 -20.84 3.37
N ASP A 210 26.80 -20.57 4.10
CA ASP A 210 26.94 -19.38 4.95
C ASP A 210 26.67 -18.09 4.16
N GLY A 211 25.93 -17.15 4.75
CA GLY A 211 25.66 -15.82 4.18
C GLY A 211 24.47 -15.76 3.19
N ALA A 212 23.93 -16.90 2.76
CA ALA A 212 22.87 -16.93 1.76
C ALA A 212 21.53 -16.40 2.31
N LEU A 213 21.16 -16.79 3.53
CA LEU A 213 19.93 -16.32 4.18
C LEU A 213 20.04 -14.84 4.55
N GLU A 214 21.19 -14.41 5.06
CA GLU A 214 21.44 -13.00 5.41
C GLU A 214 21.31 -12.09 4.19
N THR A 215 21.78 -12.57 3.03
CA THR A 215 21.63 -11.85 1.77
C THR A 215 20.17 -11.82 1.30
N LEU A 216 19.43 -12.93 1.43
CA LEU A 216 18.00 -13.00 1.09
C LEU A 216 17.17 -12.06 1.98
N VAL A 217 17.39 -12.10 3.28
CA VAL A 217 16.71 -11.23 4.27
C VAL A 217 17.05 -9.77 3.99
N SER A 218 18.32 -9.43 3.75
CA SER A 218 18.72 -8.07 3.39
C SER A 218 18.02 -7.57 2.12
N TYR A 219 17.85 -8.45 1.13
CA TYR A 219 17.18 -8.14 -0.13
C TYR A 219 15.68 -7.86 0.08
N ASN A 220 14.97 -8.75 0.77
CA ASN A 220 13.53 -8.60 1.02
C ASN A 220 13.21 -7.40 1.95
N ARG A 221 14.10 -7.09 2.91
CA ARG A 221 14.00 -5.88 3.73
C ARG A 221 14.16 -4.60 2.91
N GLU A 222 15.12 -4.57 1.99
CA GLU A 222 15.31 -3.43 1.09
C GLU A 222 14.06 -3.20 0.23
N ASP A 223 13.52 -4.26 -0.39
CA ASP A 223 12.27 -4.19 -1.18
C ASP A 223 11.13 -3.59 -0.33
N THR A 224 10.97 -4.06 0.91
CA THR A 224 9.93 -3.60 1.84
C THR A 224 10.08 -2.14 2.25
N VAL A 225 11.30 -1.71 2.63
CA VAL A 225 11.56 -0.32 3.06
C VAL A 225 11.34 0.65 1.90
N ASN A 226 11.75 0.26 0.68
CA ASN A 226 11.59 1.09 -0.50
C ASN A 226 10.12 1.31 -0.88
N LEU A 227 9.19 0.44 -0.49
CA LEU A 227 7.76 0.67 -0.70
C LEU A 227 7.27 1.95 -0.02
N ARG A 228 7.86 2.33 1.13
CA ARG A 228 7.53 3.60 1.80
C ARG A 228 7.97 4.79 0.97
N THR A 229 9.22 4.81 0.52
CA THR A 229 9.73 5.87 -0.35
C THR A 229 8.92 5.95 -1.64
N LEU A 230 8.60 4.80 -2.24
CA LEU A 230 7.77 4.74 -3.43
C LEU A 230 6.37 5.30 -3.17
N ALA A 231 5.71 4.92 -2.07
CA ALA A 231 4.40 5.44 -1.70
C ALA A 231 4.41 6.97 -1.53
N ASP A 232 5.42 7.50 -0.83
CA ASP A 232 5.60 8.94 -0.65
C ASP A 232 5.71 9.67 -1.99
N GLU A 233 6.57 9.19 -2.90
CA GLU A 233 6.81 9.81 -4.20
C GLU A 233 5.58 9.75 -5.12
N VAL A 234 4.93 8.58 -5.24
CA VAL A 234 3.81 8.42 -6.17
C VAL A 234 2.56 9.14 -5.70
N THR A 235 2.29 9.14 -4.39
CA THR A 235 1.12 9.85 -3.83
C THR A 235 1.35 11.36 -3.78
N GLY A 236 2.60 11.81 -3.59
CA GLY A 236 3.02 13.20 -3.77
C GLY A 236 2.81 13.66 -5.21
N SER A 237 3.29 12.91 -6.19
CA SER A 237 3.10 13.21 -7.62
C SER A 237 1.62 13.30 -8.00
N LEU A 238 0.78 12.38 -7.49
CA LEU A 238 -0.67 12.41 -7.72
C LEU A 238 -1.34 13.62 -7.04
N HIS A 239 -0.84 14.05 -5.88
CA HIS A 239 -1.32 15.25 -5.21
C HIS A 239 -0.99 16.52 -6.03
N ASP A 240 0.24 16.64 -6.52
CA ASP A 240 0.68 17.78 -7.32
C ASP A 240 -0.08 17.84 -8.66
N ASP A 241 -0.34 16.69 -9.28
CA ASP A 241 -1.15 16.58 -10.48
C ASP A 241 -2.59 17.08 -10.30
N VAL A 242 -3.09 17.07 -9.06
CA VAL A 242 -4.44 17.55 -8.71
C VAL A 242 -4.44 19.04 -8.34
N PHE A 243 -3.51 19.50 -7.52
CA PHE A 243 -3.58 20.84 -6.91
C PHE A 243 -2.56 21.86 -7.45
N VAL A 244 -1.54 21.44 -8.18
CA VAL A 244 -0.44 22.31 -8.65
C VAL A 244 -0.54 22.61 -10.16
N ARG A 245 -1.53 22.03 -10.87
CA ARG A 245 -1.76 22.24 -12.31
C ARG A 245 -2.72 23.38 -12.63
#